data_AF-A0A037ZHJ5-F1
#
_entry.id   AF-A0A037ZHJ5-F1
#
_cell.length_a   1.000
_cell.length_b   1.000
_cell.length_c   1.000
_cell.angle_alpha   90.00
_cell.angle_beta   90.00
_cell.angle_gamma   90.00
#
_symmetry.space_group_name_H-M   'P 1'
#
loop_
_entity.id
_entity.type
_entity.pdbx_description
1 polymer ?
#
loop_
_entity_poly.entity_id
_entity_poly.type
_entity_poly.pdbx_seq_one_letter_code
_entity_poly.pdbx_strand_id
1 'polypeptide(L)'
;MTRFGILSFGIVLGLAWLVGLLGYYSRLPGFLPLDFMLFRFQIVSAMQAWQAGDVALHVWGTKGPDTIFLALYGVVLTAVAIWYWQGRLRALMLVLVWVAVGADYVENHYNLRLLAGQGGVGPHLVASWVKFLAIAPPMNWGLVLWFREIRARRVS
;
A
#
# COMPACT_ATOMS: atom_id res chain seq x y z
N MET A 1 25.17 -10.47 7.98
CA MET A 1 24.37 -9.51 7.18
C MET A 1 24.42 -8.15 7.85
N THR A 2 24.76 -7.07 7.14
CA THR A 2 24.81 -5.71 7.74
C THR A 2 23.40 -5.19 7.98
N ARG A 3 23.22 -4.23 8.92
CA ARG A 3 21.92 -3.59 9.17
C ARG A 3 21.31 -2.98 7.90
N PHE A 4 22.15 -2.35 7.07
CA PHE A 4 21.74 -1.82 5.76
C PHE A 4 21.32 -2.92 4.77
N GLY A 5 21.99 -4.09 4.81
CA GLY A 5 21.61 -5.24 4.00
C GLY A 5 20.22 -5.77 4.34
N ILE A 6 19.88 -5.83 5.63
CA ILE A 6 18.54 -6.25 6.11
C ILE A 6 17.48 -5.23 5.64
N LEU A 7 17.74 -3.93 5.81
CA LEU A 7 16.84 -2.88 5.34
C LEU A 7 16.62 -2.97 3.82
N SER A 8 17.69 -3.10 3.05
CA SER A 8 17.63 -3.19 1.59
C SER A 8 16.88 -4.44 1.13
N PHE A 9 17.09 -5.58 1.79
CA PHE A 9 16.32 -6.79 1.52
C PHE A 9 14.83 -6.57 1.77
N GLY A 10 14.46 -5.93 2.89
CA GLY A 10 13.07 -5.59 3.18
C GLY A 10 12.44 -4.65 2.14
N ILE A 11 13.17 -3.63 1.69
CA ILE A 11 12.71 -2.71 0.63
C ILE A 11 12.50 -3.45 -0.69
N VAL A 12 13.47 -4.27 -1.12
CA VAL A 12 13.36 -5.05 -2.35
C VAL A 12 12.20 -6.05 -2.27
N LEU A 13 12.02 -6.72 -1.13
CA LEU A 13 10.92 -7.64 -0.91
C LEU A 13 9.56 -6.92 -0.99
N GLY A 14 9.43 -5.75 -0.36
CA GLY A 14 8.23 -4.92 -0.43
C GLY A 14 7.92 -4.45 -1.87
N LEU A 15 8.93 -4.01 -2.62
CA LEU A 15 8.77 -3.62 -4.03
C LEU A 15 8.38 -4.82 -4.91
N ALA A 16 9.01 -5.97 -4.70
CA ALA A 16 8.67 -7.20 -5.42
C ALA A 16 7.21 -7.63 -5.12
N TRP A 17 6.77 -7.50 -3.87
CA TRP A 17 5.37 -7.76 -3.51
C TRP A 17 4.40 -6.79 -4.18
N LEU A 18 4.72 -5.49 -4.20
CA LEU A 18 3.91 -4.50 -4.91
C LEU A 18 3.76 -4.83 -6.40
N VAL A 19 4.85 -5.21 -7.07
CA VAL A 19 4.81 -5.68 -8.46
C VAL A 19 3.96 -6.93 -8.60
N GLY A 20 4.06 -7.87 -7.65
CA GLY A 20 3.23 -9.07 -7.59
C GLY A 20 1.74 -8.76 -7.46
N LEU A 21 1.36 -7.79 -6.62
CA LEU A 21 -0.01 -7.30 -6.47
C LEU A 21 -0.53 -6.63 -7.74
N LEU A 22 0.28 -5.76 -8.36
CA LEU A 22 -0.08 -5.13 -9.63
C LEU A 22 -0.29 -6.19 -10.74
N GLY A 23 0.59 -7.20 -10.79
CA GLY A 23 0.43 -8.34 -11.70
C GLY A 23 -0.81 -9.18 -11.36
N TYR A 24 -1.12 -9.38 -10.08
CA TYR A 24 -2.34 -10.07 -9.65
C TYR A 24 -3.60 -9.34 -10.12
N TYR A 25 -3.68 -8.04 -9.85
CA TYR A 25 -4.82 -7.19 -10.16
C TYR A 25 -4.90 -6.75 -11.62
N SER A 26 -3.87 -7.00 -12.41
CA SER A 26 -3.92 -6.82 -13.86
C SER A 26 -5.01 -7.65 -14.55
N ARG A 27 -5.51 -8.70 -13.87
CA ARG A 27 -6.60 -9.56 -14.35
C ARG A 27 -7.99 -8.92 -14.20
N LEU A 28 -8.12 -7.85 -13.41
CA LEU A 28 -9.38 -7.14 -13.28
C LEU A 28 -9.61 -6.24 -14.51
N PRO A 29 -10.88 -6.08 -14.96
CA PRO A 29 -11.23 -5.09 -15.96
C PRO A 29 -10.72 -3.69 -15.58
N GLY A 30 -9.95 -3.08 -16.48
CA GLY A 30 -9.35 -1.77 -16.24
C GLY A 30 -8.07 -1.77 -15.41
N PHE A 31 -7.52 -2.94 -15.05
CA PHE A 31 -6.23 -3.10 -14.35
C PHE A 31 -6.14 -2.40 -12.97
N LEU A 32 -7.27 -2.08 -12.34
CA LEU A 32 -7.31 -1.33 -11.09
C LEU A 32 -8.16 -2.07 -10.06
N PRO A 33 -7.61 -2.42 -8.89
CA PRO A 33 -8.43 -2.80 -7.74
C PRO A 33 -9.02 -1.53 -7.09
N LEU A 34 -10.04 -1.70 -6.25
CA LEU A 34 -10.71 -0.61 -5.53
C LEU A 34 -9.71 0.28 -4.77
N ASP A 35 -8.61 -0.31 -4.31
CA ASP A 35 -7.56 0.29 -3.49
C ASP A 35 -6.78 1.41 -4.19
N PHE A 36 -6.91 1.52 -5.52
CA PHE A 36 -6.28 2.58 -6.34
C PHE A 36 -7.32 3.49 -7.00
N MET A 37 -8.62 3.27 -6.74
CA MET A 37 -9.68 4.11 -7.26
C MET A 37 -9.95 5.27 -6.30
N LEU A 38 -9.41 6.44 -6.63
CA LEU A 38 -9.47 7.64 -5.79
C LEU A 38 -10.74 8.46 -6.02
N PHE A 39 -11.60 8.09 -6.97
CA PHE A 39 -12.81 8.83 -7.29
C PHE A 39 -14.03 7.91 -7.37
N ARG A 40 -15.18 8.45 -6.96
CA ARG A 40 -16.46 7.73 -6.94
C ARG A 40 -16.81 7.14 -8.31
N PHE A 41 -16.60 7.88 -9.40
CA PHE A 41 -16.96 7.42 -10.73
C PHE A 41 -16.14 6.19 -11.16
N GLN A 42 -14.86 6.10 -10.76
CA GLN A 42 -14.01 4.93 -11.06
C GLN A 42 -14.59 3.67 -10.43
N ILE A 43 -14.99 3.77 -9.15
CA ILE A 43 -15.55 2.66 -8.38
C ILE A 43 -16.90 2.23 -8.96
N VAL A 44 -17.79 3.18 -9.21
CA VAL A 44 -19.12 2.88 -9.75
C VAL A 44 -19.01 2.24 -11.15
N SER A 45 -18.17 2.80 -12.03
CA SER A 45 -17.95 2.24 -13.35
C SER A 45 -17.31 0.85 -13.31
N ALA A 46 -16.33 0.62 -12.43
CA ALA A 46 -15.70 -0.69 -12.26
C ALA A 46 -16.71 -1.74 -11.74
N MET A 47 -17.47 -1.41 -10.70
CA MET A 47 -18.47 -2.32 -10.13
C MET A 47 -19.59 -2.67 -11.11
N GLN A 48 -19.94 -1.78 -12.03
CA GLN A 48 -20.91 -2.06 -13.10
C GLN A 48 -20.33 -2.97 -14.20
N ALA A 49 -19.02 -2.93 -14.41
CA ALA A 49 -18.33 -3.73 -15.43
C ALA A 49 -17.93 -5.13 -14.92
N TRP A 50 -17.78 -5.30 -13.62
CA TRP A 50 -17.30 -6.54 -13.01
C TRP A 50 -18.33 -7.67 -13.05
N GLN A 51 -17.85 -8.84 -13.45
CA GLN A 51 -18.57 -10.10 -13.37
C GLN A 51 -18.35 -10.75 -12.00
N ALA A 52 -19.12 -11.80 -11.70
CA ALA A 52 -18.97 -12.54 -10.44
C ALA A 52 -17.55 -13.09 -10.22
N GLY A 53 -16.84 -13.46 -11.30
CA GLY A 53 -15.45 -13.89 -11.25
C GLY A 53 -14.48 -12.78 -10.81
N ASP A 54 -14.69 -11.55 -11.29
CA ASP A 54 -13.87 -10.38 -10.93
C ASP A 54 -14.07 -10.01 -9.46
N VAL A 55 -15.32 -10.04 -8.99
CA VAL A 55 -15.66 -9.81 -7.59
C VAL A 55 -15.01 -10.85 -6.69
N ALA A 56 -15.09 -12.14 -7.06
CA ALA A 56 -14.47 -13.22 -6.28
C ALA A 56 -12.94 -13.09 -6.24
N LEU A 57 -12.31 -12.76 -7.36
CA LEU A 57 -10.89 -12.46 -7.45
C LEU A 57 -10.53 -11.31 -6.50
N HIS A 58 -11.28 -10.21 -6.55
CA HIS A 58 -10.99 -9.06 -5.72
C HIS A 58 -11.16 -9.35 -4.24
N VAL A 59 -12.23 -10.06 -3.85
CA VAL A 59 -12.44 -10.50 -2.46
C VAL A 59 -11.26 -11.35 -1.96
N TRP A 60 -10.75 -12.27 -2.79
CA TRP A 60 -9.57 -13.06 -2.44
C TRP A 60 -8.34 -12.18 -2.25
N GLY A 61 -8.09 -11.25 -3.17
CA GLY A 61 -6.99 -10.29 -3.10
C GLY A 61 -7.01 -9.48 -1.80
N THR A 62 -8.17 -8.89 -1.49
CA THR A 62 -8.38 -8.07 -0.29
C THR A 62 -8.19 -8.87 1.01
N LYS A 63 -8.70 -10.10 1.08
CA LYS A 63 -8.57 -10.96 2.28
C LYS A 63 -7.19 -11.56 2.49
N GLY A 64 -6.44 -11.74 1.41
CA GLY A 64 -5.16 -12.45 1.43
C GLY A 64 -3.99 -11.50 1.20
N PRO A 65 -3.55 -11.36 -0.06
CA PRO A 65 -2.30 -10.67 -0.37
C PRO A 65 -2.27 -9.19 0.02
N ASP A 66 -3.39 -8.46 0.02
CA ASP A 66 -3.40 -7.05 0.47
C ASP A 66 -3.19 -6.95 1.98
N THR A 67 -3.84 -7.82 2.75
CA THR A 67 -3.67 -7.87 4.21
C THR A 67 -2.23 -8.24 4.59
N ILE A 68 -1.60 -9.14 3.84
CA ILE A 68 -0.18 -9.49 4.05
C ILE A 68 0.73 -8.32 3.67
N PHE A 69 0.46 -7.68 2.53
CA PHE A 69 1.24 -6.53 2.06
C PHE A 69 1.23 -5.40 3.08
N LEU A 70 0.07 -5.15 3.67
CA LEU A 70 -0.14 -4.12 4.66
C LEU A 70 0.76 -4.28 5.89
N ALA A 71 0.83 -5.50 6.43
CA ALA A 71 1.75 -5.80 7.52
C ALA A 71 3.22 -5.66 7.07
N LEU A 72 3.55 -6.16 5.87
CA LEU A 72 4.90 -6.13 5.34
C LEU A 72 5.41 -4.69 5.13
N TYR A 73 4.66 -3.83 4.44
CA TYR A 73 5.09 -2.47 4.17
C TYR A 73 5.13 -1.65 5.46
N GLY A 74 4.22 -1.88 6.41
CA GLY A 74 4.23 -1.20 7.71
C GLY A 74 5.54 -1.45 8.47
N VAL A 75 6.01 -2.69 8.49
CA VAL A 75 7.30 -3.07 9.11
C VAL A 75 8.48 -2.48 8.34
N VAL A 76 8.49 -2.63 7.01
CA VAL A 76 9.60 -2.13 6.17
C VAL A 76 9.72 -0.61 6.28
N LEU A 77 8.62 0.12 6.15
CA LEU A 77 8.64 1.58 6.24
C LEU A 77 8.91 2.09 7.66
N THR A 78 8.54 1.33 8.70
CA THR A 78 9.00 1.62 10.06
C THR A 78 10.53 1.53 10.16
N ALA A 79 11.13 0.50 9.57
CA ALA A 79 12.59 0.37 9.53
C ALA A 79 13.26 1.50 8.74
N VAL A 80 12.69 1.89 7.59
CA VAL A 80 13.12 3.05 6.79
C VAL A 80 13.01 4.34 7.63
N ALA A 81 11.89 4.53 8.34
CA ALA A 81 11.64 5.69 9.20
C ALA A 81 12.70 5.85 10.30
N ILE A 82 13.03 4.74 10.96
CA ILE A 82 14.04 4.69 12.03
C ILE A 82 15.45 4.94 11.49
N TRP A 83 15.76 4.38 10.30
CA TRP A 83 17.08 4.47 9.70
C TRP A 83 17.41 5.88 9.20
N TYR A 84 16.47 6.52 8.49
CA TYR A 84 16.76 7.74 7.74
C TYR A 84 16.41 9.05 8.44
N TRP A 85 15.49 9.05 9.41
CA TRP A 85 15.06 10.29 10.07
C TRP A 85 15.36 10.24 11.57
N GLN A 86 15.38 11.41 12.22
CA GLN A 86 15.64 11.56 13.65
C GLN A 86 14.66 12.56 14.31
N GLY A 87 14.59 12.54 15.64
CA GLY A 87 13.80 13.49 16.44
C GLY A 87 12.32 13.56 16.03
N ARG A 88 11.79 14.79 15.94
CA ARG A 88 10.38 15.07 15.60
C ARG A 88 10.00 14.54 14.22
N LEU A 89 10.93 14.58 13.26
CA LEU A 89 10.65 14.13 11.90
C LEU A 89 10.51 12.60 11.84
N ARG A 90 11.30 11.84 12.61
CA ARG A 90 11.10 10.39 12.76
C ARG A 90 9.73 10.08 13.35
N ALA A 91 9.36 10.77 14.42
CA ALA A 91 8.06 10.58 15.05
C ALA A 91 6.92 10.84 14.06
N LEU A 92 6.99 11.92 13.29
CA LEU A 92 6.03 12.21 12.23
C LEU A 92 5.98 11.11 11.17
N MET A 93 7.13 10.67 10.63
CA MET A 93 7.16 9.60 9.63
C MET A 93 6.57 8.29 10.16
N LEU A 94 6.85 7.93 11.41
CA LEU A 94 6.27 6.75 12.05
C LEU A 94 4.74 6.88 12.21
N VAL A 95 4.25 8.04 12.65
CA VAL A 95 2.80 8.30 12.74
C VAL A 95 2.15 8.15 11.37
N LEU A 96 2.74 8.75 10.34
CA LEU A 96 2.22 8.66 8.97
C LEU A 96 2.19 7.22 8.46
N VAL A 97 3.22 6.41 8.70
CA VAL A 97 3.24 4.98 8.35
C VAL A 97 2.08 4.25 9.02
N TRP A 98 1.89 4.41 10.32
CA TRP A 98 0.85 3.67 11.03
C TRP A 98 -0.57 4.19 10.80
N VAL A 99 -0.73 5.48 10.48
CA VAL A 99 -1.99 6.03 9.97
C VAL A 99 -2.33 5.40 8.62
N ALA A 100 -1.36 5.27 7.72
CA ALA A 100 -1.59 4.61 6.44
C ALA A 100 -1.98 3.13 6.61
N VAL A 101 -1.26 2.38 7.44
CA VAL A 101 -1.58 0.98 7.77
C VAL A 101 -3.00 0.85 8.37
N GLY A 102 -3.36 1.74 9.30
CA GLY A 102 -4.71 1.76 9.86
C GLY A 102 -5.79 2.08 8.83
N ALA A 103 -5.55 3.08 7.99
CA ALA A 103 -6.48 3.48 6.93
C ALA A 103 -6.66 2.37 5.89
N ASP A 104 -5.61 1.62 5.59
CA ASP A 104 -5.62 0.51 4.62
C ASP A 104 -6.37 -0.72 5.18
N TYR A 105 -6.28 -1.00 6.49
CA TYR A 105 -7.16 -1.99 7.14
C TYR A 105 -8.64 -1.58 7.06
N VAL A 106 -8.92 -0.30 7.31
CA VAL A 106 -10.28 0.26 7.25
C VAL A 106 -10.81 0.24 5.81
N GLU A 107 -9.97 0.55 4.84
CA GLU A 107 -10.28 0.47 3.42
C GLU A 107 -10.60 -0.98 3.02
N ASN A 108 -9.76 -1.95 3.38
CA ASN A 108 -10.02 -3.37 3.12
C ASN A 108 -11.33 -3.85 3.74
N HIS A 109 -11.69 -3.35 4.93
CA HIS A 109 -13.00 -3.60 5.51
C HIS A 109 -14.15 -3.06 4.63
N TYR A 110 -14.03 -1.81 4.15
CA TYR A 110 -15.06 -1.20 3.30
C TYR A 110 -15.10 -1.80 1.88
N ASN A 111 -13.97 -2.21 1.32
CA ASN A 111 -13.89 -2.98 0.08
C ASN A 111 -14.73 -4.23 0.15
N LEU A 112 -14.54 -5.05 1.20
CA LEU A 112 -15.29 -6.29 1.34
C LEU A 112 -16.79 -6.06 1.49
N ARG A 113 -17.19 -4.97 2.17
CA ARG A 113 -18.60 -4.61 2.27
C ARG A 113 -19.14 -4.18 0.90
N LEU A 114 -18.44 -3.29 0.19
CA LEU A 114 -18.80 -2.85 -1.15
C LEU A 114 -18.96 -4.02 -2.13
N LEU A 115 -18.01 -4.94 -2.13
CA LEU A 115 -18.01 -6.15 -2.96
C LEU A 115 -19.15 -7.12 -2.59
N ALA A 116 -19.60 -7.10 -1.34
CA ALA A 116 -20.77 -7.85 -0.88
C ALA A 116 -22.11 -7.13 -1.15
N GLY A 117 -22.10 -5.99 -1.86
CA GLY A 117 -23.29 -5.16 -2.09
C GLY A 117 -23.76 -4.42 -0.83
N GLN A 118 -22.90 -4.29 0.18
CA GLN A 118 -23.21 -3.65 1.46
C GLN A 118 -22.44 -2.33 1.62
N GLY A 119 -23.13 -1.30 2.10
CA GLY A 119 -22.49 -0.01 2.42
C GLY A 119 -22.35 0.92 1.22
N GLY A 120 -21.49 1.94 1.36
CA GLY A 120 -21.37 3.03 0.41
C GLY A 120 -19.93 3.31 0.00
N VAL A 121 -19.78 3.96 -1.15
CA VAL A 121 -18.47 4.29 -1.75
C VAL A 121 -17.72 5.37 -0.94
N GLY A 122 -18.44 6.22 -0.20
CA GLY A 122 -17.84 7.32 0.56
C GLY A 122 -16.82 6.89 1.61
N PRO A 123 -17.17 5.99 2.56
CA PRO A 123 -16.23 5.48 3.57
C PRO A 123 -14.96 4.85 2.97
N HIS A 124 -15.10 4.10 1.89
CA HIS A 124 -13.97 3.56 1.13
C HIS A 124 -13.05 4.66 0.62
N LEU A 125 -13.60 5.65 -0.11
CA LEU A 125 -12.81 6.76 -0.67
C LEU A 125 -12.04 7.54 0.39
N VAL A 126 -12.68 7.81 1.53
CA VAL A 126 -12.03 8.51 2.64
C VAL A 126 -10.84 7.69 3.15
N ALA A 127 -11.01 6.38 3.34
CA ALA A 127 -9.93 5.50 3.75
C ALA A 127 -8.79 5.45 2.73
N SER A 128 -9.10 5.33 1.43
CA SER A 128 -8.13 5.38 0.34
C SER A 128 -7.32 6.68 0.34
N TRP A 129 -7.99 7.84 0.46
CA TRP A 129 -7.32 9.14 0.49
C TRP A 129 -6.38 9.28 1.69
N VAL A 130 -6.85 8.91 2.88
CA VAL A 130 -6.02 8.96 4.10
C VAL A 130 -4.80 8.05 3.94
N LYS A 131 -4.98 6.82 3.44
CA LYS A 131 -3.89 5.89 3.15
C LYS A 131 -2.84 6.53 2.24
N PHE A 132 -3.23 7.01 1.07
CA PHE A 132 -2.28 7.56 0.08
C PHE A 132 -1.58 8.82 0.56
N LEU A 133 -2.31 9.74 1.21
CA LEU A 133 -1.74 10.96 1.75
C LEU A 133 -0.72 10.66 2.86
N ALA A 134 -1.02 9.68 3.71
CA ALA A 134 -0.15 9.31 4.81
C ALA A 134 1.08 8.50 4.36
N ILE A 135 0.92 7.57 3.41
CA ILE A 135 2.02 6.68 2.98
C ILE A 135 3.01 7.36 2.03
N ALA A 136 2.56 8.35 1.26
CA ALA A 136 3.37 8.94 0.19
C ALA A 136 4.67 9.58 0.72
N PRO A 137 4.70 10.37 1.81
CA PRO A 137 5.94 10.94 2.33
C PRO A 137 6.98 9.89 2.77
N PRO A 138 6.67 8.94 3.69
CA PRO A 138 7.66 7.96 4.14
C PRO A 138 8.12 7.03 3.01
N MET A 139 7.23 6.67 2.08
CA MET A 139 7.58 5.82 0.94
C MET A 139 8.46 6.55 -0.08
N ASN A 140 8.03 7.71 -0.58
CA ASN A 140 8.72 8.41 -1.67
C ASN A 140 10.08 8.93 -1.21
N TRP A 141 10.13 9.62 -0.08
CA TRP A 141 11.39 10.14 0.45
C TRP A 141 12.30 9.02 0.95
N GLY A 142 11.73 7.96 1.53
CA GLY A 142 12.47 6.77 1.95
C GLY A 142 13.19 6.09 0.80
N LEU A 143 12.51 5.90 -0.34
CA LEU A 143 13.11 5.31 -1.55
C LEU A 143 14.23 6.18 -2.12
N VAL A 144 14.07 7.50 -2.14
CA VAL A 144 15.11 8.43 -2.59
C VAL A 144 16.36 8.34 -1.70
N LEU A 145 16.18 8.30 -0.37
CA LEU A 145 17.29 8.20 0.58
C LEU A 145 17.99 6.84 0.48
N TRP A 146 17.23 5.76 0.35
CA TRP A 146 17.76 4.42 0.12
C TRP A 146 18.59 4.34 -1.16
N PHE A 147 18.08 4.86 -2.27
CA PHE A 147 18.81 4.85 -3.54
C PHE A 147 20.11 5.65 -3.48
N ARG A 148 20.10 6.81 -2.80
CA ARG A 148 21.32 7.61 -2.56
C ARG A 148 22.35 6.82 -1.78
N GLU A 149 21.94 6.10 -0.74
CA GLU A 149 22.83 5.29 0.09
C GLU A 149 23.41 4.08 -0.68
N ILE A 150 22.61 3.41 -1.52
CA ILE A 150 23.12 2.37 -2.43
C ILE A 150 24.23 2.92 -3.31
N ARG A 151 23.99 4.08 -3.94
CA ARG A 151 24.97 4.69 -4.83
C ARG A 151 26.27 5.06 -4.12
N ALA A 152 26.19 5.65 -2.93
CA ALA A 152 27.36 6.00 -2.13
C ALA A 152 28.20 4.77 -1.78
N ARG A 153 27.55 3.66 -1.40
CA ARG A 153 28.22 2.40 -1.03
C ARG A 153 28.82 1.61 -2.19
N ARG A 154 28.46 1.90 -3.44
CA ARG A 154 29.07 1.27 -4.63
C ARG A 154 30.38 1.92 -5.05
N VAL A 155 30.64 3.15 -4.60
CA VAL A 155 31.84 3.93 -4.93
C VAL A 155 32.93 3.81 -3.85
N SER A 156 32.56 3.31 -2.66
CA SER A 156 33.46 2.97 -1.55
C SER A 156 33.97 1.54 -1.63
#